data_AF-A0A7S3IC06-F1
#
_entry.id   AF-A0A7S3IC06-F1
#
_cell.length_a   1.000
_cell.length_b   1.000
_cell.length_c   1.000
_cell.angle_alpha   90.00
_cell.angle_beta   90.00
_cell.angle_gamma   90.00
#
_symmetry.space_group_name_H-M   'P 1'
#
loop_
_entity.id
_entity.type
_entity.pdbx_description
1 polymer ?
#
loop_
_entity_poly.entity_id
_entity_poly.type
_entity_poly.pdbx_seq_one_letter_code
_entity_poly.pdbx_strand_id
1 'polypeptide(L)'
;LDRSMRQKVNKDTQELNSALHQVDLIDIYRTLHPKSTEYTFFSAPHHTYSKIDHIVGSKALLSKCKRTEIITNCLSDHSAIKLELRIKNLTQNHSTTWKLNNLLLNDYWVHNEMKAEIKMFFETNENKDTTYQNLWD
;
A
#
# COMPACT_ATOMS: atom_id res chain seq x y z
N LEU A 1 -5.27 -8.13 -5.38
CA LEU A 1 -5.32 -7.29 -4.17
C LEU A 1 -6.80 -7.12 -3.79
N ASP A 2 -7.09 -7.16 -2.48
CA ASP A 2 -8.40 -7.25 -1.79
C ASP A 2 -9.46 -8.28 -2.30
N ARG A 3 -10.07 -9.01 -1.37
CA ARG A 3 -11.20 -9.92 -1.61
C ARG A 3 -12.27 -9.67 -0.54
N SER A 4 -12.68 -8.41 -0.36
CA SER A 4 -13.96 -8.14 0.27
C SER A 4 -15.01 -9.03 -0.40
N MET A 5 -15.59 -9.97 0.35
CA MET A 5 -16.43 -11.06 -0.18
C MET A 5 -17.67 -10.58 -0.95
N ARG A 6 -17.91 -9.26 -0.98
CA ARG A 6 -19.10 -8.63 -1.55
C ARG A 6 -18.80 -7.69 -2.72
N GLN A 7 -17.53 -7.46 -3.09
CA GLN A 7 -17.17 -6.52 -4.15
C GLN A 7 -16.51 -7.22 -5.35
N LYS A 8 -17.05 -6.94 -6.54
CA LYS A 8 -16.44 -7.32 -7.81
C LYS A 8 -15.13 -6.54 -7.96
N VAL A 9 -14.04 -7.24 -8.23
CA VAL A 9 -12.74 -6.60 -8.48
C VAL A 9 -12.87 -5.65 -9.67
N ASN A 10 -12.63 -4.35 -9.46
CA ASN A 10 -12.70 -3.34 -10.52
C ASN A 10 -11.61 -3.59 -11.58
N LYS A 11 -11.85 -3.14 -12.82
CA LYS A 11 -10.97 -3.24 -13.97
C LYS A 11 -9.56 -2.72 -13.66
N ASP A 12 -9.46 -1.54 -13.05
CA ASP A 12 -8.16 -0.94 -12.73
C ASP A 12 -7.35 -1.81 -11.76
N THR A 13 -8.02 -2.44 -10.78
CA THR A 13 -7.38 -3.40 -9.87
C THR A 13 -6.90 -4.65 -10.62
N GLN A 14 -7.64 -5.12 -11.62
CA GLN A 14 -7.22 -6.26 -12.45
C GLN A 14 -6.01 -5.90 -13.32
N GLU A 15 -6.00 -4.72 -13.93
CA GLU A 15 -4.88 -4.21 -14.72
C GLU A 15 -3.63 -4.05 -13.85
N LEU A 16 -3.76 -3.46 -12.65
CA LEU A 16 -2.66 -3.36 -11.69
C LEU A 16 -2.11 -4.73 -11.29
N ASN A 17 -2.96 -5.70 -10.95
CA ASN A 17 -2.50 -7.06 -10.62
C ASN A 17 -1.78 -7.71 -11.81
N SER A 18 -2.24 -7.44 -13.04
CA SER A 18 -1.62 -7.95 -14.26
C SER A 18 -0.24 -7.31 -14.48
N ALA A 19 -0.12 -6.00 -14.31
CA ALA A 19 1.14 -5.27 -14.40
C ALA A 19 2.15 -5.77 -13.36
N LEU A 20 1.74 -5.93 -12.10
CA LEU A 20 2.57 -6.50 -11.04
C LEU A 20 3.08 -7.91 -11.40
N HIS A 21 2.20 -8.76 -11.93
CA HIS A 21 2.57 -10.10 -12.37
C HIS A 21 3.57 -10.08 -13.54
N GLN A 22 3.44 -9.15 -14.48
CA GLN A 22 4.37 -9.01 -15.61
C GLN A 22 5.80 -8.69 -15.17
N VAL A 23 5.97 -7.99 -14.04
CA VAL A 23 7.29 -7.63 -13.48
C VAL A 23 7.72 -8.52 -12.30
N ASP A 24 7.12 -9.72 -12.17
CA ASP A 24 7.41 -10.68 -11.09
C ASP A 24 7.27 -10.11 -9.66
N LEU A 25 6.37 -9.14 -9.48
CA LEU A 25 6.01 -8.57 -8.18
C LEU A 25 4.74 -9.25 -7.63
N ILE A 26 4.73 -9.49 -6.32
CA ILE A 26 3.63 -10.12 -5.59
C ILE A 26 3.28 -9.34 -4.33
N ASP A 27 2.02 -9.38 -3.90
CA ASP A 27 1.65 -9.01 -2.53
C ASP A 27 2.18 -10.08 -1.57
N ILE A 28 3.21 -9.72 -0.80
CA ILE A 28 3.88 -10.64 0.12
C ILE A 28 2.93 -11.07 1.25
N TYR A 29 2.16 -10.12 1.79
CA TYR A 29 1.23 -10.43 2.87
C TYR A 29 0.16 -11.42 2.42
N ARG A 30 -0.46 -11.16 1.26
CA ARG A 30 -1.49 -12.06 0.72
C ARG A 30 -0.94 -13.42 0.32
N THR A 31 0.30 -13.47 -0.18
CA THR A 31 0.94 -14.74 -0.55
C THR A 31 1.18 -15.62 0.67
N LEU A 32 1.58 -15.03 1.80
CA LEU A 32 1.80 -15.76 3.05
C LEU A 32 0.49 -16.07 3.79
N HIS A 33 -0.53 -15.22 3.65
CA HIS A 33 -1.82 -15.36 4.33
C HIS A 33 -3.01 -15.36 3.35
N PRO A 34 -3.13 -16.36 2.47
CA PRO A 34 -4.10 -16.34 1.37
C PRO A 34 -5.56 -16.23 1.83
N LYS A 35 -5.86 -16.79 3.01
CA LYS A 35 -7.20 -16.82 3.61
C LYS A 35 -7.42 -15.73 4.67
N SER A 36 -6.45 -14.86 4.94
CA SER A 36 -6.62 -13.80 5.94
C SER A 36 -7.71 -12.81 5.51
N THR A 37 -8.50 -12.42 6.51
CA THR A 37 -9.54 -11.40 6.46
C THR A 37 -9.20 -10.22 7.37
N GLU A 38 -7.94 -10.12 7.80
CA GLU A 38 -7.45 -8.96 8.55
C GLU A 38 -7.44 -7.70 7.65
N TYR A 39 -7.62 -6.56 8.29
CA TYR A 39 -7.80 -5.25 7.66
C TYR A 39 -6.77 -4.26 8.21
N THR A 40 -6.52 -3.19 7.47
CA THR A 40 -5.65 -2.09 7.93
C THR A 40 -6.40 -0.79 8.15
N PHE A 41 -7.62 -0.67 7.63
CA PHE A 41 -8.39 0.56 7.72
C PHE A 41 -9.87 0.27 8.02
N PHE A 42 -10.51 1.21 8.71
CA PHE A 42 -11.95 1.22 8.95
C PHE A 42 -12.57 2.52 8.43
N SER A 43 -13.51 2.40 7.49
CA SER A 43 -14.30 3.53 7.00
C SER A 43 -15.53 3.71 7.86
N ALA A 44 -15.54 4.72 8.73
CA ALA A 44 -16.68 5.05 9.58
C ALA A 44 -17.97 5.41 8.79
N PRO A 45 -17.92 6.22 7.71
CA PRO A 45 -19.12 6.55 6.94
C PRO A 45 -19.83 5.33 6.36
N HIS A 46 -19.06 4.34 5.91
CA HIS A 46 -19.59 3.13 5.28
C HIS A 46 -19.72 1.93 6.23
N HIS A 47 -19.21 2.04 7.45
CA HIS A 47 -19.11 0.95 8.42
C HIS A 47 -18.44 -0.30 7.82
N THR A 48 -17.36 -0.10 7.06
CA THR A 48 -16.63 -1.18 6.37
C THR A 48 -15.17 -1.24 6.80
N TYR A 49 -14.64 -2.46 6.83
CA TYR A 49 -13.22 -2.74 7.04
C TYR A 49 -12.58 -3.08 5.70
N SER A 50 -11.40 -2.52 5.43
CA SER A 50 -10.65 -2.76 4.21
C SER A 50 -9.16 -2.94 4.50
N LYS A 51 -8.48 -3.66 3.60
CA LYS A 51 -7.02 -3.78 3.62
C LYS A 51 -6.46 -3.06 2.42
N ILE A 52 -6.21 -1.77 2.58
CA ILE A 52 -5.71 -0.87 1.52
C ILE A 52 -4.21 -0.65 1.56
N ASP A 53 -3.55 -1.03 2.65
CA ASP A 53 -2.10 -1.01 2.77
C ASP A 53 -1.51 -2.34 2.31
N HIS A 54 -0.42 -2.29 1.53
CA HIS A 54 0.18 -3.48 0.93
C HIS A 54 1.70 -3.45 0.97
N ILE A 55 2.30 -4.63 1.19
CA ILE A 55 3.73 -4.84 0.99
C ILE A 55 3.89 -5.67 -0.29
N VAL A 56 4.28 -5.00 -1.37
CA VAL A 56 4.57 -5.61 -2.67
C VAL A 56 6.08 -5.80 -2.79
N GLY A 57 6.50 -6.96 -3.29
CA GLY A 57 7.91 -7.22 -3.53
C GLY A 57 8.14 -8.32 -4.55
N SER A 58 9.39 -8.46 -4.98
CA SER A 58 9.77 -9.49 -5.96
C SER A 58 9.46 -10.89 -5.42
N LYS A 59 8.91 -11.73 -6.28
CA LYS A 59 8.67 -13.15 -6.02
C LYS A 59 9.93 -13.88 -5.53
N ALA A 60 11.12 -13.45 -5.96
CA ALA A 60 12.39 -14.02 -5.51
C ALA A 60 12.66 -13.79 -4.00
N LEU A 61 12.10 -12.73 -3.41
CA LEU A 61 12.24 -12.42 -1.98
C LEU A 61 11.38 -13.32 -1.09
N LEU A 62 10.42 -14.06 -1.65
CA LEU A 62 9.49 -14.86 -0.87
C LEU A 62 10.20 -15.88 0.03
N SER A 63 11.27 -16.51 -0.48
CA SER A 63 12.11 -17.44 0.29
C SER A 63 12.81 -16.82 1.51
N LYS A 64 12.99 -15.49 1.51
CA LYS A 64 13.60 -14.72 2.60
C LYS A 64 12.55 -14.18 3.57
N CYS A 65 11.26 -14.20 3.24
CA CYS A 65 10.21 -13.69 4.11
C CYS A 65 10.02 -14.64 5.30
N LYS A 66 10.32 -14.17 6.53
CA LYS A 66 10.17 -14.96 7.76
C LYS A 66 8.75 -14.89 8.30
N ARG A 67 8.22 -13.67 8.41
CA ARG A 67 6.90 -13.40 8.97
C ARG A 67 6.38 -12.08 8.43
N THR A 68 5.07 -11.97 8.31
CA THR A 68 4.38 -10.72 8.06
C THR A 68 3.14 -10.63 8.95
N GLU A 69 2.89 -9.47 9.54
CA GLU A 69 1.80 -9.25 10.51
C GLU A 69 1.25 -7.82 10.38
N ILE A 70 -0.03 -7.66 10.69
CA ILE A 70 -0.69 -6.35 10.83
C ILE A 70 -0.64 -5.94 12.30
N ILE A 71 -0.28 -4.69 12.57
CA ILE A 71 -0.11 -4.13 13.90
C ILE A 71 -1.09 -2.97 14.08
N THR A 72 -2.09 -3.18 14.93
CA THR A 72 -3.00 -2.13 15.37
C THR A 72 -2.26 -1.13 16.25
N ASN A 73 -2.65 0.15 16.17
CA ASN A 73 -2.02 1.21 16.93
C ASN A 73 -3.02 2.34 17.23
N CYS A 74 -2.65 3.26 18.12
CA CYS A 74 -3.43 4.45 18.48
C CYS A 74 -2.90 5.75 17.86
N LEU A 75 -1.89 5.65 16.98
CA LEU A 75 -1.21 6.80 16.38
C LEU A 75 -1.83 7.23 15.06
N SER A 76 -2.47 6.29 14.35
CA SER A 76 -3.16 6.49 13.08
C SER A 76 -4.41 5.61 13.04
N ASP A 77 -5.37 6.05 12.26
CA ASP A 77 -6.52 5.31 11.75
C ASP A 77 -6.14 4.11 10.87
N HIS A 78 -4.90 4.06 10.37
CA HIS A 78 -4.32 2.91 9.69
C HIS A 78 -3.49 2.01 10.62
N SER A 79 -3.68 0.70 10.47
CA SER A 79 -2.79 -0.31 11.06
C SER A 79 -1.53 -0.48 10.23
N ALA A 80 -0.38 -0.61 10.91
CA ALA A 80 0.89 -0.83 10.23
C ALA A 80 1.00 -2.27 9.72
N ILE A 81 1.70 -2.49 8.60
CA ILE A 81 2.09 -3.83 8.17
C ILE A 81 3.59 -4.01 8.39
N LYS A 82 3.98 -5.08 9.09
CA LYS A 82 5.37 -5.40 9.37
C LYS A 82 5.79 -6.65 8.62
N LEU A 83 6.89 -6.57 7.88
CA LEU A 83 7.55 -7.70 7.22
C LEU A 83 8.92 -7.95 7.86
N GLU A 84 9.15 -9.18 8.32
CA GLU A 84 10.44 -9.66 8.80
C GLU A 84 11.14 -10.47 7.69
N LEU A 85 12.35 -10.06 7.30
CA LEU A 85 13.16 -10.73 6.28
C LEU A 85 14.37 -11.43 6.90
N ARG A 86 14.66 -12.66 6.47
CA ARG A 86 15.93 -13.36 6.72
C ARG A 86 16.95 -12.94 5.69
N ILE A 87 17.75 -11.93 6.02
CA ILE A 87 18.88 -11.50 5.22
C ILE A 87 20.13 -12.11 5.87
N LYS A 88 20.90 -12.91 5.12
CA LYS A 88 22.22 -13.36 5.59
C LYS A 88 23.04 -12.11 5.91
N ASN A 89 23.76 -12.10 7.04
CA ASN A 89 24.54 -10.97 7.53
C ASN A 89 25.12 -10.16 6.36
N LEU A 90 24.58 -8.95 6.14
CA LEU A 90 25.26 -7.97 5.33
C LEU A 90 26.60 -7.76 6.03
N THR A 91 27.71 -8.08 5.38
CA THR A 91 29.06 -7.88 5.88
C THR A 91 29.43 -6.40 6.04
N GLN A 92 28.43 -5.51 6.11
CA GLN A 92 28.55 -4.08 6.17
C GLN A 92 27.58 -3.54 7.21
N ASN A 93 28.13 -2.92 8.25
CA ASN A 93 27.44 -2.14 9.27
C ASN A 93 26.84 -0.84 8.68
N HIS A 94 26.11 -0.93 7.58
CA HIS A 94 25.37 0.21 7.05
C HIS A 94 23.96 0.17 7.64
N SER A 95 23.61 1.22 8.38
CA SER A 95 22.23 1.47 8.75
C SER A 95 21.42 1.56 7.46
N THR A 96 20.52 0.60 7.25
CA THR A 96 19.65 0.58 6.07
C THR A 96 18.53 1.57 6.32
N THR A 97 18.81 2.85 6.12
CA THR A 97 17.78 3.89 6.16
C THR A 97 16.93 3.80 4.91
N TRP A 98 15.62 3.63 5.09
CA TRP A 98 14.66 3.79 4.01
C TRP A 98 14.67 5.25 3.59
N LYS A 99 15.12 5.52 2.37
CA LYS A 99 15.07 6.84 1.76
C LYS A 99 14.33 6.74 0.44
N LEU A 100 13.36 7.64 0.25
CA LEU A 100 12.70 7.81 -1.04
C LEU A 100 13.74 8.10 -2.12
N ASN A 101 13.63 7.44 -3.28
CA ASN A 101 14.53 7.70 -4.40
C ASN A 101 14.20 9.06 -5.02
N ASN A 102 14.97 10.10 -4.67
CA ASN A 102 14.77 11.46 -5.16
C ASN A 102 14.83 11.58 -6.70
N LEU A 103 15.42 10.63 -7.42
CA LEU A 103 15.40 10.63 -8.88
C LEU A 103 13.98 10.48 -9.44
N LEU A 104 13.12 9.73 -8.76
CA LEU A 104 11.71 9.58 -9.16
C LEU A 104 10.96 10.91 -9.07
N LEU A 105 11.32 11.76 -8.10
CA LEU A 105 10.71 13.08 -7.93
C LEU A 105 11.19 14.10 -8.97
N ASN A 106 12.33 13.83 -9.62
CA ASN A 106 12.87 14.68 -10.69
C ASN A 106 12.41 14.23 -12.09
N ASP A 107 11.79 13.05 -12.21
CA ASP A 107 11.25 12.58 -13.47
C ASP A 107 10.06 13.46 -13.90
N TYR A 108 10.13 14.01 -15.11
CA TYR A 108 9.14 14.97 -15.60
C TYR A 108 7.74 14.36 -15.68
N TRP A 109 7.63 13.11 -16.12
CA TRP A 109 6.34 12.44 -16.23
C TRP A 109 5.77 12.17 -14.84
N VAL A 110 6.54 11.57 -13.94
CA VAL A 110 6.12 11.30 -12.55
C VAL A 110 5.67 12.58 -11.84
N HIS A 111 6.44 13.67 -11.99
CA HIS A 111 6.12 14.96 -11.36
C HIS A 111 4.80 15.54 -11.87
N ASN A 112 4.52 15.44 -13.18
CA ASN A 112 3.28 15.97 -13.74
C ASN A 112 2.07 15.11 -13.40
N GLU A 113 2.21 13.79 -13.37
CA GLU A 113 1.15 12.88 -12.90
C GLU A 113 0.81 13.16 -11.44
N MET A 114 1.81 13.28 -10.55
CA MET A 114 1.57 13.65 -9.15
C MET A 114 0.81 14.97 -9.02
N LYS A 115 1.19 15.99 -9.80
CA LYS A 115 0.47 17.28 -9.81
C LYS A 115 -0.97 17.14 -10.31
N ALA A 116 -1.19 16.36 -11.36
CA ALA A 116 -2.51 16.16 -11.93
C ALA A 116 -3.43 15.43 -10.94
N GLU A 117 -2.95 14.36 -10.32
CA GLU A 117 -3.68 13.59 -9.32
C GLU A 117 -4.00 14.42 -8.06
N ILE A 118 -3.02 15.15 -7.52
CA ILE A 118 -3.27 16.06 -6.38
C ILE A 118 -4.32 17.11 -6.76
N LYS A 119 -4.21 17.71 -7.94
CA LYS A 119 -5.19 18.71 -8.39
C LYS A 119 -6.59 18.12 -8.50
N MET A 120 -6.72 16.96 -9.15
CA MET A 120 -7.99 16.24 -9.30
C MET A 120 -8.61 15.89 -7.94
N PHE A 121 -7.78 15.51 -6.96
CA PHE A 121 -8.23 15.25 -5.60
C PHE A 121 -8.93 16.47 -4.99
N PHE A 122 -8.29 17.64 -5.01
CA PHE A 122 -8.91 18.86 -4.46
C PHE A 122 -10.17 19.26 -5.24
N GLU A 123 -10.15 19.20 -6.57
CA GLU A 123 -11.32 19.51 -7.39
C GLU A 123 -12.54 18.60 -7.07
N THR A 124 -12.27 17.36 -6.66
CA THR A 124 -13.33 16.38 -6.37
C THR A 124 -13.81 16.45 -4.92
N ASN A 125 -12.89 16.70 -3.98
CA ASN A 125 -13.17 16.57 -2.54
C ASN A 125 -13.44 17.92 -1.87
N GLU A 126 -12.96 19.05 -2.39
CA GLU A 126 -13.22 20.37 -1.78
C GLU A 126 -14.64 20.85 -2.11
N ASN A 127 -15.59 20.54 -1.22
CA ASN A 127 -16.98 20.96 -1.29
C ASN A 127 -17.47 21.58 0.03
N LYS A 128 -18.73 22.01 0.07
CA LYS A 128 -19.30 22.73 1.24
C LYS A 128 -19.44 21.86 2.50
N ASP A 129 -19.45 20.55 2.34
CA ASP A 129 -19.66 19.58 3.42
C ASP A 129 -18.32 19.04 3.98
N THR A 130 -17.21 19.28 3.27
CA THR A 130 -15.84 18.97 3.71
C THR A 130 -15.18 20.14 4.43
N THR A 131 -14.60 19.86 5.61
CA THR A 131 -13.79 20.82 6.36
C THR A 131 -12.32 20.65 5.98
N TYR A 132 -11.49 21.69 6.16
CA TYR A 132 -10.03 21.58 5.99
C TYR A 132 -9.40 20.50 6.86
N GLN A 133 -10.04 20.20 7.99
CA GLN A 133 -9.55 19.23 8.96
C GLN A 133 -9.76 17.79 8.49
N ASN A 134 -10.75 17.56 7.62
CA ASN A 134 -11.14 16.24 7.14
C ASN A 134 -10.94 16.11 5.62
N LEU A 135 -10.29 17.09 4.97
CA LEU A 135 -10.18 17.14 3.51
C LEU A 135 -9.35 15.98 2.96
N TRP A 136 -8.45 15.44 3.77
CA TRP A 136 -7.57 14.32 3.44
C TRP A 136 -8.03 12.99 4.04
N ASP A 137 -9.14 12.99 4.80
CA ASP A 137 -9.76 11.80 5.42
C ASP A 137 -10.79 11.16 4.46
#